data_AF-A0A3D1A152-F1
#
_entry.id   AF-A0A3D1A152-F1
#
_cell.length_a   1.000
_cell.length_b   1.000
_cell.length_c   1.000
_cell.angle_alpha   90.00
_cell.angle_beta   90.00
_cell.angle_gamma   90.00
#
_symmetry.space_group_name_H-M   'P 1'
#
loop_
_entity.id
_entity.type
_entity.pdbx_description
1 polymer ?
#
loop_
_entity_poly.entity_id
_entity_poly.type
_entity_poly.pdbx_seq_one_letter_code
_entity_poly.pdbx_strand_id
1 'polypeptide(L)'
;TVEELAATSPEPFDVITCLEVLEHVPFPDSVIATCKHLLKADGHLFLSTLNRNPKSYIFAILGAEYILKLLPRGTHDYSKLITPAELAAFCRNSRLNIEDFTGMSYNPITKIYKLGRNIDVNYLAHVRHFT
;
A
#
# COMPACT_ATOMS: atom_id res chain seq x y z
N THR A 1 -10.36 7.27 13.00
CA THR A 1 -9.23 6.85 12.14
C THR A 1 -8.33 5.89 12.90
N VAL A 2 -7.22 5.39 12.32
CA VAL A 2 -6.30 4.51 13.06
C VAL A 2 -5.61 5.25 14.21
N GLU A 3 -5.41 6.56 14.06
CA GLU A 3 -4.85 7.45 15.07
C GLU A 3 -5.78 7.60 16.28
N GLU A 4 -7.10 7.74 16.06
CA GLU A 4 -8.09 7.77 17.13
C GLU A 4 -8.15 6.44 17.88
N LEU A 5 -8.03 5.32 17.17
CA LEU A 5 -7.95 3.99 17.79
C LEU A 5 -6.68 3.85 18.64
N ALA A 6 -5.53 4.31 18.15
CA ALA A 6 -4.29 4.31 18.94
C ALA A 6 -4.42 5.13 20.23
N ALA A 7 -5.18 6.23 20.20
CA ALA A 7 -5.42 7.05 21.39
C ALA A 7 -6.22 6.31 22.48
N THR A 8 -7.01 5.28 22.14
CA THR A 8 -7.72 4.47 23.15
C THR A 8 -6.84 3.39 23.80
N SER A 9 -5.57 3.26 23.38
CA SER A 9 -4.61 2.27 23.90
C SER A 9 -5.15 0.83 23.92
N PRO A 10 -5.59 0.29 22.76
CA PRO A 10 -6.09 -1.08 22.68
C PRO A 10 -4.96 -2.09 22.92
N GLU A 11 -5.34 -3.33 23.24
CA GLU A 11 -4.40 -4.46 23.17
C GLU A 11 -3.77 -4.54 21.77
N PRO A 12 -2.44 -4.74 21.65
CA PRO A 12 -1.78 -4.75 20.35
C PRO A 12 -2.22 -5.93 19.49
N PHE A 13 -2.21 -5.74 18.17
CA PHE A 13 -2.61 -6.73 17.17
C PHE A 13 -1.43 -7.60 16.74
N ASP A 14 -1.71 -8.88 16.44
CA ASP A 14 -0.74 -9.79 15.81
C ASP A 14 -0.52 -9.44 14.33
N VAL A 15 -1.59 -9.00 13.65
CA VAL A 15 -1.59 -8.67 12.21
C VAL A 15 -2.41 -7.41 11.97
N ILE A 16 -1.87 -6.50 11.15
CA ILE A 16 -2.58 -5.34 10.61
C ILE A 16 -2.52 -5.39 9.07
N THR A 17 -3.63 -5.05 8.42
CA THR A 17 -3.70 -4.89 6.97
C THR A 17 -4.14 -3.46 6.64
N CYS A 18 -3.36 -2.74 5.85
CA CYS A 18 -3.69 -1.40 5.35
C CYS A 18 -3.58 -1.42 3.81
N LEU A 19 -4.71 -1.71 3.15
CA LEU A 19 -4.77 -2.04 1.73
C LEU A 19 -5.48 -0.94 0.94
N GLU A 20 -4.83 -0.34 -0.05
CA GLU A 20 -5.38 0.72 -0.90
C GLU A 20 -5.89 1.94 -0.12
N VAL A 21 -5.18 2.31 0.96
CA VAL A 21 -5.55 3.43 1.84
C VAL A 21 -4.48 4.53 1.84
N LEU A 22 -3.20 4.17 1.71
CA LEU A 22 -2.09 5.10 1.98
C LEU A 22 -2.05 6.29 1.00
N GLU A 23 -2.46 6.09 -0.25
CA GLU A 23 -2.57 7.16 -1.27
C GLU A 23 -3.74 8.13 -1.02
N HIS A 24 -4.63 7.81 -0.08
CA HIS A 24 -5.82 8.61 0.22
C HIS A 24 -5.69 9.39 1.53
N VAL A 25 -4.61 9.19 2.29
CA VAL A 25 -4.35 9.91 3.55
C VAL A 25 -3.39 11.08 3.33
N PRO A 26 -3.48 12.15 4.14
CA PRO A 26 -2.57 13.30 4.03
C PRO A 26 -1.14 12.96 4.46
N PHE A 27 -0.96 12.04 5.42
CA PHE A 27 0.33 11.70 6.03
C PHE A 27 0.52 10.18 6.12
N PRO A 28 0.98 9.51 5.04
CA PRO A 28 1.13 8.06 5.00
C PRO A 28 2.13 7.51 6.04
N ASP A 29 3.18 8.27 6.32
CA ASP A 29 4.19 7.96 7.34
C ASP A 29 3.61 7.92 8.75
N SER A 30 2.68 8.85 9.07
CA SER A 30 1.95 8.86 10.35
C SER A 30 1.09 7.61 10.52
N VAL A 31 0.43 7.16 9.45
CA VAL A 31 -0.36 5.91 9.47
C VAL A 31 0.54 4.71 9.76
N ILE A 32 1.70 4.62 9.09
CA ILE A 32 2.66 3.52 9.29
C ILE A 32 3.22 3.51 10.72
N ALA A 33 3.56 4.69 11.26
CA ALA A 33 4.00 4.82 12.65
C ALA A 33 2.91 4.37 13.65
N THR A 34 1.64 4.70 13.35
CA THR A 34 0.50 4.28 14.16
C THR A 34 0.29 2.76 14.09
N CYS A 35 0.40 2.16 12.90
CA CYS A 35 0.37 0.71 12.75
C CYS A 35 1.48 0.04 13.56
N LYS A 36 2.70 0.59 13.58
CA LYS A 36 3.79 0.08 14.41
C LYS A 36 3.44 0.11 15.90
N HIS A 37 2.80 1.18 16.38
CA HIS A 37 2.40 1.31 17.78
C HIS A 37 1.33 0.29 18.18
N LEU A 38 0.42 -0.01 17.25
CA LEU A 38 -0.67 -0.97 17.43
C LEU A 38 -0.26 -2.42 17.20
N LEU A 39 0.95 -2.70 16.72
CA LEU A 39 1.45 -4.05 16.50
C LEU A 39 2.17 -4.60 17.73
N LYS A 40 1.93 -5.88 18.02
CA LYS A 40 2.81 -6.65 18.92
C LYS A 40 4.24 -6.66 18.40
N ALA A 41 5.19 -6.92 19.30
CA ALA A 41 6.51 -7.41 18.91
C ALA A 41 6.34 -8.67 18.05
N ASP A 42 7.16 -8.79 17.00
CA ASP A 42 7.06 -9.82 15.95
C ASP A 42 5.76 -9.81 15.12
N GLY A 43 4.91 -8.79 15.29
CA GLY A 43 3.68 -8.63 14.53
C GLY A 43 3.92 -8.33 13.04
N HIS A 44 2.87 -8.57 12.25
CA HIS A 44 2.91 -8.44 10.79
C HIS A 44 2.03 -7.29 10.30
N LEU A 45 2.58 -6.50 9.38
CA LEU A 45 1.86 -5.45 8.66
C LEU A 45 1.86 -5.79 7.17
N PHE A 46 0.67 -5.81 6.58
CA PHE A 46 0.50 -5.93 5.13
C PHE A 46 0.00 -4.62 4.56
N LEU A 47 0.68 -4.12 3.54
CA LEU A 47 0.37 -2.85 2.89
C LEU A 47 0.08 -3.11 1.41
N SER A 48 -0.84 -2.37 0.79
CA SER A 48 -0.98 -2.34 -0.66
C SER A 48 -1.30 -0.94 -1.18
N THR A 49 -0.78 -0.62 -2.36
CA THR A 49 -1.03 0.64 -3.06
C THR A 49 -0.53 0.57 -4.51
N LEU A 50 -0.83 1.61 -5.29
CA LEU A 50 -0.31 1.81 -6.63
C LEU A 50 1.08 2.46 -6.62
N ASN A 51 1.97 1.97 -7.49
CA ASN A 51 3.31 2.50 -7.65
C ASN A 51 3.28 3.81 -8.45
N ARG A 52 3.97 4.86 -7.98
CA ARG A 52 4.09 6.10 -8.74
C ARG A 52 5.15 6.02 -9.83
N ASN A 53 4.74 5.70 -11.05
CA ASN A 53 5.56 5.86 -12.24
C ASN A 53 4.68 6.06 -13.51
N PRO A 54 5.27 6.51 -14.63
CA PRO A 54 4.51 6.76 -15.85
C PRO A 54 3.76 5.53 -16.38
N LYS A 55 4.26 4.31 -16.12
CA LYS A 55 3.61 3.06 -16.54
C LYS A 55 2.34 2.83 -15.73
N SER A 56 2.35 3.04 -14.41
CA SER A 56 1.15 2.99 -13.57
C SER A 56 0.14 4.07 -13.94
N TYR A 57 0.61 5.28 -14.25
CA TYR A 57 -0.25 6.36 -14.76
C TYR A 57 -1.00 5.88 -16.01
N ILE A 58 -0.29 5.31 -16.97
CA ILE A 58 -0.90 4.83 -18.22
C ILE A 58 -1.81 3.61 -17.97
N PHE A 59 -1.38 2.61 -17.19
CA PHE A 59 -2.17 1.40 -16.96
C PHE A 59 -3.41 1.64 -16.09
N ALA A 60 -3.26 2.41 -14.99
CA ALA A 60 -4.35 2.68 -14.06
C ALA A 60 -5.32 3.73 -14.64
N ILE A 61 -4.81 4.85 -15.18
CA ILE A 61 -5.66 5.97 -15.62
C ILE A 61 -6.13 5.75 -17.06
N LEU A 62 -5.23 5.47 -18.00
CA LEU A 62 -5.64 5.25 -19.40
C LEU A 62 -6.46 3.96 -19.55
N GLY A 63 -6.08 2.90 -18.82
CA GLY A 63 -6.83 1.65 -18.78
C GLY A 63 -8.24 1.80 -18.19
N ALA A 64 -8.35 2.31 -16.96
CA ALA A 64 -9.64 2.39 -16.26
C ALA A 64 -10.53 3.54 -16.74
N GLU A 65 -10.00 4.73 -17.00
CA GLU A 65 -10.79 5.92 -17.37
C GLU A 65 -11.06 5.99 -18.89
N TYR A 66 -10.10 5.62 -19.74
CA TYR A 66 -10.21 5.82 -21.20
C TYR A 66 -10.62 4.56 -21.97
N ILE A 67 -10.08 3.39 -21.61
CA ILE A 67 -10.36 2.14 -22.33
C ILE A 67 -11.59 1.43 -21.75
N LEU A 68 -11.64 1.26 -20.42
CA LEU A 68 -12.70 0.50 -19.75
C LEU A 68 -13.88 1.37 -19.28
N LYS A 69 -13.72 2.72 -19.26
CA LYS A 69 -14.73 3.69 -18.77
C LYS A 69 -15.30 3.35 -17.39
N LEU A 70 -14.50 2.77 -16.51
CA LEU A 70 -14.94 2.35 -15.18
C LEU A 70 -14.99 3.52 -14.18
N LEU A 71 -14.26 4.62 -14.45
CA LEU A 71 -14.14 5.77 -13.55
C LEU A 71 -14.20 7.11 -14.32
N PRO A 72 -14.64 8.21 -13.67
CA PRO A 72 -14.63 9.55 -14.24
C PRO A 72 -13.21 10.01 -14.61
N ARG A 73 -13.09 10.90 -15.59
CA ARG A 73 -11.79 11.43 -16.02
C ARG A 73 -11.17 12.32 -14.96
N GLY A 74 -9.89 12.13 -14.68
CA GLY A 74 -9.12 12.95 -13.75
C GLY A 74 -9.34 12.59 -12.28
N THR A 75 -9.78 11.36 -12.00
CA THR A 75 -10.07 10.92 -10.62
C THR A 75 -8.80 10.57 -9.84
N HIS A 76 -7.71 10.23 -10.54
CA HIS A 76 -6.45 9.84 -9.89
C HIS A 76 -5.45 10.99 -9.82
N ASP A 77 -5.21 11.46 -8.59
CA ASP A 77 -4.09 12.36 -8.31
C ASP A 77 -2.79 11.55 -8.26
N TYR A 78 -2.12 11.47 -9.41
CA TYR A 78 -0.85 10.76 -9.58
C TYR A 78 0.22 11.16 -8.56
N SER A 79 0.17 12.38 -8.02
CA SER A 79 1.13 12.85 -7.02
C SER A 79 1.02 12.10 -5.69
N LYS A 80 -0.17 11.54 -5.39
CA LYS A 80 -0.45 10.84 -4.12
C LYS A 80 -0.06 9.36 -4.13
N LEU A 81 0.27 8.80 -5.28
CA LEU A 81 0.78 7.44 -5.38
C LEU A 81 2.14 7.33 -4.66
N ILE A 82 2.39 6.20 -4.03
CA ILE A 82 3.60 5.97 -3.21
C ILE A 82 4.50 4.99 -3.94
N THR A 83 5.74 5.36 -4.18
CA THR A 83 6.74 4.43 -4.72
C THR A 83 7.16 3.39 -3.66
N PRO A 84 7.58 2.18 -4.06
CA PRO A 84 8.13 1.19 -3.13
C PRO A 84 9.28 1.73 -2.27
N ALA A 85 10.11 2.63 -2.83
CA ALA A 85 11.22 3.25 -2.12
C ALA A 85 10.75 4.23 -1.02
N GLU A 86 9.70 5.01 -1.29
CA GLU A 86 9.08 5.89 -0.29
C GLU A 86 8.43 5.07 0.82
N LEU A 87 7.68 4.02 0.46
CA LEU A 87 7.10 3.12 1.46
C LEU A 87 8.19 2.51 2.34
N ALA A 88 9.28 2.04 1.74
CA ALA A 88 10.42 1.51 2.47
C ALA A 88 11.10 2.54 3.39
N ALA A 89 11.13 3.81 2.98
CA ALA A 89 11.60 4.88 3.85
C ALA A 89 10.68 5.09 5.05
N PHE A 90 9.35 5.11 4.84
CA PHE A 90 8.38 5.25 5.94
C PHE A 90 8.50 4.08 6.94
N CYS A 91 8.51 2.84 6.46
CA CYS A 91 8.66 1.66 7.33
C CYS A 91 9.96 1.72 8.14
N ARG A 92 11.09 2.02 7.49
CA ARG A 92 12.39 2.12 8.17
C ARG A 92 12.42 3.22 9.23
N ASN A 93 11.84 4.39 8.93
CA ASN A 93 11.76 5.50 9.88
C ASN A 93 10.89 5.14 11.10
N SER A 94 9.88 4.29 10.92
CA SER A 94 9.06 3.74 12.00
C SER A 94 9.67 2.51 12.70
N ARG A 95 10.90 2.10 12.35
CA ARG A 95 11.58 0.89 12.86
C ARG A 95 10.84 -0.41 12.52
N LEU A 96 10.22 -0.46 11.35
CA LEU A 96 9.66 -1.67 10.75
C LEU A 96 10.59 -2.17 9.64
N ASN A 97 10.64 -3.49 9.45
CA ASN A 97 11.43 -4.12 8.41
C ASN A 97 10.53 -4.64 7.29
N ILE A 98 10.86 -4.36 6.03
CA ILE A 98 10.17 -4.98 4.90
C ILE A 98 10.81 -6.34 4.63
N GLU A 99 9.99 -7.38 4.62
CA GLU A 99 10.40 -8.75 4.31
C GLU A 99 10.27 -9.04 2.81
N ASP A 100 9.18 -8.58 2.18
CA ASP A 100 8.91 -8.88 0.78
C ASP A 100 8.05 -7.81 0.10
N PHE A 101 8.20 -7.74 -1.22
CA PHE A 101 7.31 -7.04 -2.13
C PHE A 101 6.84 -7.99 -3.24
N THR A 102 5.53 -8.03 -3.45
CA THR A 102 4.92 -8.69 -4.61
C THR A 102 3.99 -7.71 -5.29
N GLY A 103 3.85 -7.79 -6.61
CA GLY A 103 2.78 -7.11 -7.32
C GLY A 103 1.66 -8.06 -7.68
N MET A 104 0.59 -7.48 -8.19
CA MET A 104 -0.60 -8.16 -8.66
C MET A 104 -0.84 -7.85 -10.13
N SER A 105 -0.99 -8.89 -10.94
CA SER A 105 -1.20 -8.78 -12.38
C SER A 105 -2.52 -9.43 -12.78
N TYR A 106 -3.21 -8.84 -13.75
CA TYR A 106 -4.43 -9.37 -14.33
C TYR A 106 -4.17 -9.88 -15.74
N ASN A 107 -4.53 -11.14 -16.01
CA ASN A 107 -4.52 -11.69 -17.36
C ASN A 107 -5.93 -11.53 -17.97
N PRO A 108 -6.14 -10.70 -19.01
CA PRO A 108 -7.45 -10.46 -19.59
C PRO A 108 -8.01 -11.64 -20.40
N ILE A 109 -7.13 -12.53 -20.90
CA ILE A 109 -7.53 -13.72 -21.66
C ILE A 109 -8.11 -14.76 -20.71
N THR A 110 -7.37 -15.08 -19.64
CA THR A 110 -7.81 -16.08 -18.67
C THR A 110 -8.73 -15.49 -17.60
N LYS A 111 -8.81 -14.16 -17.48
CA LYS A 111 -9.53 -13.40 -16.45
C LYS A 111 -9.11 -13.75 -15.02
N ILE A 112 -7.81 -14.03 -14.84
CA ILE A 112 -7.25 -14.46 -13.54
C ILE A 112 -6.29 -13.38 -13.03
N TYR A 113 -6.41 -13.04 -11.76
CA TYR A 113 -5.41 -12.27 -11.02
C TYR A 113 -4.34 -13.20 -10.46
N LYS A 114 -3.08 -12.77 -10.53
CA LYS A 114 -1.94 -13.50 -9.95
C LYS A 114 -1.00 -12.55 -9.23
N LEU A 115 -0.50 -13.02 -8.08
CA LEU A 115 0.65 -12.43 -7.43
C LEU A 115 1.93 -12.81 -8.19
N GLY A 116 2.90 -11.90 -8.21
CA GLY A 116 4.19 -12.14 -8.83
C GLY A 116 5.16 -11.00 -8.57
N ARG A 117 6.41 -11.17 -9.02
CA ARG A 117 7.50 -10.24 -8.70
C ARG A 117 7.42 -8.87 -9.39
N ASN A 118 6.51 -8.68 -10.33
CA ASN A 118 6.39 -7.39 -11.04
C ASN A 118 5.62 -6.39 -10.18
N ILE A 119 6.34 -5.41 -9.63
CA ILE A 119 5.81 -4.31 -8.82
C ILE A 119 5.71 -2.99 -9.60
N ASP A 120 5.75 -3.03 -10.93
CA ASP A 120 5.81 -1.84 -11.76
C ASP A 120 4.52 -1.02 -11.65
N VAL A 121 3.36 -1.65 -11.44
CA VAL A 121 2.06 -0.93 -11.44
C VAL A 121 1.49 -0.80 -10.05
N ASN A 122 1.51 -1.89 -9.29
CA ASN A 122 1.02 -1.96 -7.92
C ASN A 122 1.92 -2.90 -7.13
N TYR A 123 1.82 -2.83 -5.81
CA TYR A 123 2.53 -3.74 -4.94
C TYR A 123 1.78 -3.97 -3.63
N LEU A 124 2.07 -5.13 -3.06
CA LEU A 124 1.78 -5.51 -1.70
C LEU A 124 3.12 -5.67 -0.99
N ALA A 125 3.23 -5.12 0.21
CA ALA A 125 4.41 -5.25 1.06
C ALA A 125 4.08 -6.09 2.29
N HIS A 126 4.97 -7.03 2.61
CA HIS A 126 4.97 -7.71 3.90
C HIS A 126 6.03 -7.06 4.80
N VAL A 127 5.59 -6.60 5.97
CA VAL A 127 6.37 -5.81 6.90
C VAL A 127 6.32 -6.46 8.28
N ARG A 128 7.44 -6.46 9.00
CA ARG A 128 7.59 -7.01 10.35
C ARG A 128 8.03 -5.96 11.36
N HIS A 129 7.48 -6.07 12.57
CA HIS A 129 7.92 -5.32 13.74
C HIS A 129 8.93 -6.17 14.53
N PHE A 130 10.23 -6.00 14.27
CA PHE A 130 11.27 -6.63 15.08
C PHE A 130 11.55 -5.79 16.33
N THR A 131 11.94 -6.47 17.41
CA THR A 131 12.33 -5.85 18.68
C THR A 131 13.83 -5.65 18.76
#